data_AF-A0A7C2HST1-F1
#
_entry.id   AF-A0A7C2HST1-F1
#
_cell.length_a   1.000
_cell.length_b   1.000
_cell.length_c   1.000
_cell.angle_alpha   90.00
_cell.angle_beta   90.00
_cell.angle_gamma   90.00
#
_symmetry.space_group_name_H-M   'P 1'
#
loop_
_entity.id
_entity.type
_entity.pdbx_description
1 polymer ?
#
loop_
_entity_poly.entity_id
_entity_poly.type
_entity_poly.pdbx_seq_one_letter_code
_entity_poly.pdbx_strand_id
1 'polypeptide(L)'
;MLDKKTGAIEGVRIKKLLRHCDERGFLLEILRDDDRLMERFGQTTYTLTYPGVIKAFHWHKRQHDLWFVARGEAMVVLYDLREDSPTYR
;
A
#
# COMPACT_ATOMS: atom_id res chain seq x y z
N MET A 1 -8.80 -8.19 13.74
CA MET A 1 -7.87 -8.75 14.73
C MET A 1 -6.70 -9.42 14.01
N LEU A 2 -5.56 -8.74 13.96
CA LEU A 2 -4.23 -9.34 13.89
C LEU A 2 -3.32 -8.33 14.58
N ASP A 3 -3.07 -8.59 15.86
CA ASP A 3 -2.08 -7.90 16.67
C ASP A 3 -0.77 -8.69 16.54
N LYS A 4 0.31 -8.01 16.13
CA LYS A 4 1.70 -8.28 16.51
C LYS A 4 2.66 -7.27 15.85
N LYS A 5 2.92 -6.20 16.61
CA LYS A 5 4.17 -5.40 16.70
C LYS A 5 5.20 -5.53 15.57
N THR A 6 5.23 -4.52 14.70
CA THR A 6 6.46 -3.86 14.21
C THR A 6 6.17 -2.35 14.22
N GLY A 7 7.18 -1.49 14.14
CA GLY A 7 7.02 -0.02 14.21
C GLY A 7 6.10 0.53 13.12
N ALA A 8 4.80 0.51 13.38
CA ALA A 8 3.75 0.92 12.48
C ALA A 8 3.66 2.45 12.52
N ILE A 9 3.88 3.10 11.38
CA ILE A 9 3.63 4.53 11.21
C ILE A 9 2.13 4.78 11.31
N GLU A 10 1.72 5.79 12.08
CA GLU A 10 0.32 6.14 12.28
C GLU A 10 -0.35 6.46 10.93
N GLY A 11 -1.50 5.85 10.65
CA GLY A 11 -2.26 6.09 9.42
C GLY A 11 -1.90 5.15 8.26
N VAL A 12 -0.83 4.35 8.37
CA VAL A 12 -0.54 3.30 7.40
C VAL A 12 -1.53 2.15 7.56
N ARG A 13 -2.16 1.74 6.46
CA ARG A 13 -3.15 0.66 6.43
C ARG A 13 -2.69 -0.45 5.48
N ILE A 14 -2.93 -1.69 5.89
CA ILE A 14 -2.67 -2.88 5.07
C ILE A 14 -3.99 -3.64 4.91
N LYS A 15 -4.45 -3.78 3.66
CA LYS A 15 -5.58 -4.65 3.32
C LYS A 15 -5.04 -6.02 2.93
N LYS A 16 -5.43 -7.06 3.66
CA LYS A 16 -5.18 -8.44 3.23
C LYS A 16 -6.15 -8.79 2.11
N LEU A 17 -5.61 -9.14 0.94
CA LEU A 17 -6.41 -9.51 -0.22
C LEU A 17 -6.78 -11.00 -0.17
N LEU A 18 -8.03 -11.31 -0.53
CA LEU A 18 -8.54 -12.69 -0.63
C LEU A 18 -8.68 -13.08 -2.10
N ARG A 19 -8.02 -14.17 -2.49
CA ARG A 19 -8.17 -14.76 -3.83
C ARG A 19 -9.29 -15.78 -3.82
N HIS A 20 -10.28 -15.59 -4.68
CA HIS A 20 -11.34 -16.55 -4.92
C HIS A 20 -10.98 -17.32 -6.20
N CYS A 21 -10.39 -18.50 -6.06
CA CYS A 21 -9.90 -19.31 -7.17
C CYS A 21 -10.97 -20.26 -7.72
N ASP A 22 -10.94 -20.49 -9.04
CA ASP A 22 -11.73 -21.50 -9.74
C ASP A 22 -10.95 -22.05 -10.96
N GLU A 23 -11.57 -22.90 -11.79
CA GLU A 23 -10.94 -23.51 -12.97
C GLU A 23 -10.53 -22.52 -14.06
N ARG A 24 -10.99 -21.27 -14.00
CA ARG A 24 -10.69 -20.20 -14.96
C ARG A 24 -9.55 -19.29 -14.47
N GLY A 25 -9.20 -19.37 -13.19
CA GLY A 25 -8.19 -18.53 -12.56
C GLY A 25 -8.60 -18.08 -11.16
N PHE A 26 -8.63 -16.76 -10.91
CA PHE A 26 -9.10 -16.22 -9.64
C PHE A 26 -9.70 -14.81 -9.79
N LEU A 27 -10.63 -14.48 -8.89
CA LEU A 27 -11.10 -13.12 -8.62
C LEU A 27 -10.36 -12.55 -7.40
N LEU A 28 -10.00 -11.27 -7.46
CA LEU A 28 -9.34 -10.53 -6.39
C LEU A 28 -9.89 -9.11 -6.29
N GLU A 29 -10.54 -8.77 -5.18
CA GLU A 29 -11.03 -7.41 -4.93
C GLU A 29 -9.92 -6.54 -4.31
N ILE A 30 -9.19 -5.79 -5.14
CA ILE A 30 -8.06 -4.96 -4.69
C ILE A 30 -8.56 -3.80 -3.82
N LEU A 31 -9.50 -3.00 -4.31
CA LEU A 31 -10.06 -1.84 -3.63
C LEU A 31 -11.56 -1.79 -3.85
N ARG A 32 -12.31 -1.54 -2.77
CA ARG A 32 -13.72 -1.18 -2.80
C ARG A 32 -13.91 0.14 -2.07
N ASP A 33 -14.91 0.91 -2.46
CA ASP A 33 -15.21 2.20 -1.84
C ASP A 33 -15.60 2.04 -0.35
N ASP A 34 -16.30 0.96 -0.02
CA ASP A 34 -16.69 0.62 1.35
C ASP A 34 -15.53 0.13 2.24
N ASP A 35 -14.35 -0.14 1.68
CA ASP A 35 -13.12 -0.37 2.47
C ASP A 35 -12.61 0.93 3.11
N ARG A 36 -13.02 2.10 2.60
CA ARG A 36 -12.59 3.44 3.06
C ARG A 36 -11.06 3.58 3.16
N LEU A 37 -10.34 3.00 2.20
CA LEU A 37 -8.88 3.10 2.08
C LEU A 37 -8.43 4.35 1.32
N MET A 38 -9.31 4.91 0.49
CA MET A 38 -9.09 6.17 -0.21
C MET A 38 -10.17 7.15 0.21
N GLU A 39 -9.78 8.41 0.45
CA GLU A 39 -10.74 9.49 0.69
C GLU A 39 -11.47 9.88 -0.59
N ARG A 40 -10.76 9.85 -1.72
CA ARG A 40 -11.29 10.08 -3.06
C ARG A 40 -10.39 9.42 -4.08
N PHE A 41 -10.95 9.05 -5.23
CA PHE A 41 -10.16 8.68 -6.40
C PHE A 41 -9.47 9.91 -7.00
N GLY A 42 -8.26 9.72 -7.53
CA GLY A 42 -7.52 10.76 -8.25
C GLY A 42 -6.99 10.22 -9.58
N GLN A 43 -5.96 9.38 -9.50
CA GLN A 43 -5.30 8.80 -10.67
C GLN A 43 -4.81 7.39 -10.32
N THR A 44 -4.69 6.53 -11.34
CA THR A 44 -3.96 5.27 -11.27
C THR A 44 -2.72 5.32 -12.17
N THR A 45 -1.61 4.83 -11.65
CA THR A 45 -0.35 4.69 -12.39
C THR A 45 0.14 3.25 -12.27
N TYR A 46 0.66 2.70 -13.36
CA TYR A 46 1.25 1.36 -13.39
C TYR A 46 2.72 1.45 -13.79
N THR A 47 3.60 0.76 -13.07
CA THR A 47 5.03 0.70 -13.39
C THR A 47 5.57 -0.71 -13.23
N LEU A 48 6.52 -1.08 -14.09
CA LEU A 48 7.35 -2.27 -13.94
C LEU A 48 8.70 -1.87 -13.32
N THR A 49 9.30 -2.72 -12.51
CA THR A 49 10.64 -2.52 -11.94
C THR A 49 11.38 -3.84 -11.91
N TYR A 50 12.67 -3.84 -12.26
CA TYR A 50 13.50 -5.04 -12.32
C TYR A 50 14.09 -5.39 -10.95
N PRO A 51 14.42 -6.67 -10.67
CA PRO A 51 15.04 -7.08 -9.42
C PRO A 51 16.28 -6.26 -9.07
N GLY A 52 16.42 -5.88 -7.80
CA GLY A 52 17.54 -5.10 -7.28
C GLY A 52 17.45 -3.57 -7.51
N VAL A 53 16.51 -3.09 -8.32
CA VAL A 53 16.32 -1.65 -8.53
C VAL A 53 15.59 -1.03 -7.33
N ILE A 54 16.16 0.06 -6.81
CA ILE A 54 15.57 0.86 -5.73
C ILE A 54 14.86 2.07 -6.34
N LYS A 55 13.59 2.28 -5.97
CA LYS A 55 12.82 3.49 -6.28
C LYS A 55 12.58 4.27 -5.00
N ALA A 56 13.48 5.21 -4.68
CA ALA A 56 13.37 6.06 -3.51
C ALA A 56 14.08 7.40 -3.72
N PHE A 57 13.71 8.47 -3.02
CA PHE A 57 12.51 8.60 -2.17
C PHE A 57 11.33 9.16 -2.98
N HIS A 58 10.11 8.80 -2.58
CA HIS A 58 8.87 9.32 -3.17
C HIS A 58 8.00 9.88 -2.04
N TRP A 59 7.65 11.17 -2.15
CA TRP A 59 6.81 11.85 -1.17
C TRP A 59 5.98 12.93 -1.86
N HIS A 60 4.74 13.10 -1.41
CA HIS A 60 3.83 14.11 -1.91
C HIS A 60 3.18 14.87 -0.76
N LYS A 61 3.05 16.19 -0.93
CA LYS A 61 2.42 17.05 0.08
C LYS A 61 0.89 16.89 0.19
N ARG A 62 0.23 16.47 -0.89
CA ARG A 62 -1.25 16.49 -1.03
C ARG A 62 -1.83 15.22 -1.63
N GLN A 63 -1.07 14.14 -1.66
CA GLN A 63 -1.48 12.88 -2.27
C GLN A 63 -1.33 11.76 -1.26
N HIS A 64 -2.35 10.91 -1.21
CA HIS A 64 -2.28 9.62 -0.54
C HIS A 64 -2.10 8.55 -1.60
N ASP A 65 -1.24 7.59 -1.32
CA ASP A 65 -0.93 6.50 -2.24
C ASP A 65 -1.54 5.18 -1.74
N LEU A 66 -2.15 4.45 -2.66
CA LEU A 66 -2.52 3.04 -2.48
C LEU A 66 -1.69 2.22 -3.45
N TRP A 67 -0.86 1.32 -2.91
CA TRP A 67 -0.01 0.45 -3.71
C TRP A 67 -0.54 -0.98 -3.73
N PHE A 68 -0.54 -1.58 -4.93
CA PHE A 68 -0.80 -2.99 -5.13
C PHE A 68 0.30 -3.57 -6.02
N VAL A 69 1.04 -4.55 -5.47
CA VAL A 69 2.06 -5.29 -6.23
C VAL A 69 1.37 -6.41 -7.00
N ALA A 70 1.03 -6.13 -8.26
CA ALA A 70 0.28 -7.06 -9.10
C ALA A 70 1.05 -8.37 -9.41
N ARG A 71 2.39 -8.29 -9.51
CA ARG A 71 3.25 -9.44 -9.78
C ARG A 71 4.63 -9.24 -9.15
N GLY A 72 5.20 -10.33 -8.64
CA GLY A 72 6.51 -10.33 -7.97
C GLY A 72 6.39 -9.89 -6.53
N GLU A 73 7.48 -9.34 -5.99
CA GLU A 73 7.59 -8.93 -4.60
C GLU A 73 8.29 -7.58 -4.52
N ALA A 74 7.94 -6.78 -3.50
CA ALA A 74 8.57 -5.51 -3.23
C ALA A 74 8.83 -5.39 -1.73
N MET A 75 10.04 -4.95 -1.37
CA MET A 75 10.33 -4.49 -0.03
C MET A 75 9.98 -3.00 0.06
N VAL A 76 9.00 -2.68 0.90
CA VAL A 76 8.52 -1.30 1.08
C VAL A 76 9.06 -0.74 2.37
N VAL A 77 9.67 0.44 2.29
CA VAL A 77 10.14 1.22 3.43
C VAL A 77 9.33 2.52 3.46
N LEU A 78 8.82 2.86 4.63
CA LEU A 78 8.09 4.10 4.88
C LEU A 78 8.81 4.89 5.97
N TYR A 79 8.71 6.21 5.92
CA TYR A 79 9.30 7.13 6.88
C TYR A 79 8.31 8.25 7.18
N ASP A 80 8.15 8.55 8.47
CA ASP A 80 7.15 9.51 8.94
C ASP A 80 7.77 10.90 9.10
N LEU A 81 7.45 11.80 8.15
CA LEU A 81 7.95 13.18 8.12
C LEU A 81 7.08 14.17 8.90
N ARG A 82 6.01 13.72 9.57
CA ARG A 82 5.07 14.59 10.28
C ARG A 82 5.61 14.88 11.67
N GLU A 83 6.15 16.08 11.91
CA GLU A 83 6.74 16.46 13.21
C GLU A 83 5.78 16.32 14.40
N ASP A 84 4.48 16.44 14.16
CA ASP A 84 3.39 16.32 15.13
C ASP A 84 2.89 14.87 15.32
N SER A 85 3.39 13.92 14.52
CA SER A 85 2.96 12.53 14.58
C SER A 85 3.58 11.78 15.77
N PRO A 86 2.81 10.91 16.45
CA PRO A 86 3.34 10.00 17.48
C PRO A 86 4.36 9.00 16.95
N THR A 87 4.52 8.88 15.63
CA THR A 87 5.48 7.99 14.97
C THR A 87 6.58 8.72 14.20
N TYR A 88 6.74 10.04 14.40
CA TYR A 88 7.87 10.81 13.91
C TYR A 88 9.20 10.25 14.44
N ARG A 89 10.19 10.06 13.57
CA ARG A 89 11.53 9.55 13.90
C ARG A 89 12.61 10.20 13.07
#